data_AF-A0A830D8X1-F1
#
_entry.id   AF-A0A830D8X1-F1
#
_cell.length_a   1.000
_cell.length_b   1.000
_cell.length_c   1.000
_cell.angle_alpha   90.00
_cell.angle_beta   90.00
_cell.angle_gamma   90.00
#
_symmetry.space_group_name_H-M   'P 1'
#
loop_
_entity.id
_entity.type
_entity.pdbx_description
1 polymer ?
#
loop_
_entity_poly.entity_id
_entity_poly.type
_entity_poly.pdbx_seq_one_letter_code
_entity_poly.pdbx_strand_id
1 'polypeptide(L)'
;MKHKNTADALHLRLFMPGVAKEDAKVYVDNGELIAEGKKEKDFEDDEDIFVLRVRMHLPLDRVKVDAITSEMKNGVLKVCIPHT
;
A
#
# COMPACT_ATOMS: atom_id res chain seq x y z
N MET A 1 9.12 -0.84 5.85
CA MET A 1 8.28 -1.85 5.17
C MET A 1 8.80 -3.24 5.48
N LYS A 2 7.94 -4.20 5.82
CA LYS A 2 8.31 -5.63 5.90
C LYS A 2 7.72 -6.36 4.71
N HIS A 3 8.42 -7.36 4.20
CA HIS A 3 7.93 -8.19 3.10
C HIS A 3 8.20 -9.67 3.36
N LYS A 4 7.40 -10.53 2.77
CA LYS A 4 7.58 -11.99 2.76
C LYS A 4 7.22 -12.49 1.37
N ASN A 5 8.15 -13.15 0.71
CA ASN A 5 7.91 -13.81 -0.56
C ASN A 5 7.60 -15.29 -0.33
N THR A 6 6.56 -15.83 -0.96
CA THR A 6 6.20 -17.25 -0.93
C THR A 6 6.21 -17.82 -2.35
N ALA A 7 5.85 -19.10 -2.52
CA ALA A 7 5.64 -19.64 -3.86
C ALA A 7 4.46 -18.95 -4.57
N ASP A 8 3.40 -18.64 -3.81
CA ASP A 8 2.13 -18.18 -4.37
C ASP A 8 1.99 -16.66 -4.45
N ALA A 9 2.67 -15.90 -3.59
CA ALA A 9 2.51 -14.45 -3.52
C ALA A 9 3.66 -13.70 -2.81
N LEU A 10 3.80 -12.44 -3.16
CA LEU A 10 4.55 -11.44 -2.41
C LEU A 10 3.61 -10.73 -1.42
N HIS A 11 3.91 -10.87 -0.13
CA HIS A 11 3.17 -10.20 0.94
C HIS A 11 3.94 -8.99 1.45
N LEU A 12 3.28 -7.84 1.52
CA LEU A 12 3.84 -6.59 2.01
C LEU A 12 3.09 -6.15 3.28
N ARG A 13 3.85 -5.57 4.21
CA ARG A 13 3.32 -4.89 5.40
C ARG A 13 3.93 -3.50 5.48
N LEU A 14 3.09 -2.50 5.30
CA LEU A 14 3.43 -1.09 5.37
C LEU A 14 2.84 -0.51 6.65
N PHE A 15 3.69 0.16 7.44
CA PHE A 15 3.26 0.83 8.65
C PHE A 15 2.76 2.22 8.26
N MET A 16 1.47 2.46 8.45
CA MET A 16 0.75 3.66 8.05
C MET A 16 -0.15 4.14 9.21
N PRO A 17 0.44 4.49 10.37
CA PRO A 17 -0.34 4.92 11.54
C PRO A 17 -1.05 6.24 11.25
N GLY A 18 -2.30 6.36 11.70
CA GLY A 18 -3.11 7.57 11.52
C GLY A 18 -3.68 7.76 10.11
N VAL A 19 -3.49 6.79 9.20
CA VAL A 19 -4.21 6.75 7.91
C VAL A 19 -5.47 5.93 8.11
N ALA A 20 -6.63 6.50 7.78
CA ALA A 20 -7.91 5.79 7.83
C ALA A 20 -8.01 4.76 6.68
N LYS A 21 -8.94 3.80 6.80
CA LYS A 21 -9.12 2.78 5.77
C LYS A 21 -9.55 3.38 4.44
N GLU A 22 -10.48 4.34 4.45
CA GLU A 22 -10.92 5.06 3.24
C GLU A 22 -9.81 5.88 2.56
N ASP A 23 -8.81 6.33 3.34
CA ASP A 23 -7.72 7.17 2.85
C ASP A 23 -6.53 6.38 2.32
N ALA A 24 -6.52 5.06 2.50
CA ALA A 24 -5.51 4.17 1.96
C ALA A 24 -5.86 3.72 0.55
N LYS A 25 -4.94 3.91 -0.41
CA LYS A 25 -5.08 3.49 -1.80
C LYS A 25 -3.91 2.62 -2.22
N VAL A 26 -4.21 1.58 -2.98
CA VAL A 26 -3.23 0.70 -3.62
C VAL A 26 -3.59 0.56 -5.08
N TYR A 27 -2.66 0.86 -5.96
CA TYR A 27 -2.83 0.73 -7.41
C TYR A 27 -1.51 0.40 -8.09
N VAL A 28 -1.56 -0.04 -9.34
CA VAL A 28 -0.38 -0.23 -10.19
C VAL A 28 -0.40 0.84 -11.26
N ASP A 29 0.71 1.56 -11.41
CA ASP A 29 0.91 2.55 -12.46
C ASP A 29 2.31 2.39 -13.06
N ASN A 30 2.40 2.33 -14.39
CA ASN A 30 3.67 2.19 -15.12
C ASN A 30 4.61 1.07 -14.61
N GLY A 31 4.04 -0.07 -14.19
CA GLY A 31 4.81 -1.20 -13.66
C GLY A 31 5.29 -1.02 -12.22
N GLU A 32 4.81 0.01 -11.52
CA GLU A 32 5.05 0.21 -10.10
C GLU A 32 3.77 -0.02 -9.29
N LEU A 33 3.87 -0.80 -8.20
CA LEU A 33 2.88 -0.75 -7.15
C LEU A 33 3.02 0.58 -6.40
N ILE A 34 1.92 1.30 -6.27
CA ILE A 34 1.82 2.52 -5.49
C ILE A 34 0.87 2.27 -4.34
N ALA A 35 1.37 2.42 -3.12
CA ALA A 35 0.57 2.42 -1.90
C ALA A 35 0.66 3.80 -1.26
N GLU A 36 -0.47 4.49 -1.17
CA GLU A 36 -0.56 5.85 -0.61
C GLU A 36 -1.63 5.96 0.46
N GLY A 37 -1.42 6.87 1.40
CA GLY A 37 -2.32 7.15 2.50
C GLY A 37 -2.35 8.64 2.81
N LYS A 38 -3.54 9.20 2.98
CA LYS A 38 -3.72 10.55 3.49
C LYS A 38 -3.95 10.52 5.00
N LYS A 39 -3.34 11.45 5.71
CA LYS A 39 -3.58 11.69 7.14
C LYS A 39 -3.91 13.18 7.34
N GLU A 40 -5.01 13.45 8.04
CA GLU A 40 -5.29 14.77 8.60
C GLU A 40 -4.40 15.02 9.83
N LYS A 41 -3.86 16.22 9.96
CA LYS A 41 -3.08 16.59 11.15
C LYS A 41 -4.06 16.82 12.30
N ASP A 42 -3.73 16.29 13.48
CA ASP A 42 -4.54 16.42 14.70
C ASP A 42 -4.54 17.86 15.31
N PHE A 43 -3.98 18.87 14.61
CA PHE A 43 -3.85 20.25 15.09
C PHE A 43 -4.61 21.22 14.18
N GLU A 44 -5.45 22.06 14.78
CA GLU A 44 -6.49 22.88 14.14
C GLU A 44 -6.00 23.97 13.16
N ASP A 45 -4.70 24.20 12.99
CA ASP A 45 -4.16 25.39 12.31
C ASP A 45 -3.42 25.16 10.97
N ASP A 46 -3.31 23.92 10.47
CA ASP A 46 -2.69 23.64 9.16
C ASP A 46 -3.63 22.81 8.28
N GLU A 47 -4.08 23.36 7.15
CA GLU A 47 -4.78 22.65 6.06
C GLU A 47 -3.88 21.62 5.31
N ASP A 48 -2.84 21.11 5.97
CA ASP A 48 -1.84 20.25 5.35
C ASP A 48 -2.22 18.76 5.48
N ILE A 49 -2.72 18.20 4.39
CA ILE A 49 -2.89 16.76 4.21
C ILE A 49 -1.51 16.11 4.08
N PHE A 50 -1.11 15.29 5.06
CA PHE A 50 0.11 14.50 4.93
C PHE A 50 -0.15 13.28 4.03
N VAL A 51 0.61 13.18 2.94
CA VAL A 51 0.55 12.02 2.03
C VAL A 51 1.76 11.12 2.27
N LEU A 52 1.52 9.94 2.81
CA LEU A 52 2.51 8.87 2.85
C LEU A 52 2.42 8.08 1.54
N ARG A 53 3.51 7.96 0.78
CA ARG A 53 3.54 7.23 -0.49
C ARG A 53 4.73 6.27 -0.54
N VAL A 54 4.46 5.02 -0.90
CA VAL A 54 5.46 3.99 -1.15
C VAL A 54 5.30 3.48 -2.57
N ARG A 55 6.42 3.33 -3.27
CA ARG A 55 6.47 2.76 -4.62
C ARG A 55 7.37 1.55 -4.65
N MET A 56 7.01 0.54 -5.43
CA MET A 56 7.94 -0.53 -5.77
C MET A 56 7.71 -1.03 -7.19
N HIS A 57 8.81 -1.35 -7.87
CA HIS A 57 8.72 -1.97 -9.17
C HIS A 57 8.16 -3.40 -9.06
N LEU A 58 7.23 -3.73 -9.95
CA LEU A 58 6.65 -5.06 -10.07
C LEU A 58 7.16 -5.74 -11.34
N PRO A 59 7.64 -6.99 -11.26
CA PRO A 59 7.88 -7.81 -12.44
C PRO A 59 6.52 -8.24 -13.02
N LEU A 60 5.95 -7.41 -13.90
CA LEU A 60 4.60 -7.58 -14.46
C LEU A 60 4.40 -8.93 -15.17
N ASP A 61 5.48 -9.57 -15.63
CA ASP A 61 5.49 -10.91 -16.22
C ASP A 61 5.26 -12.04 -15.20
N ARG A 62 5.39 -11.74 -13.89
CA ARG A 62 5.41 -12.74 -12.81
C ARG A 62 4.31 -12.54 -11.77
N VAL A 63 3.46 -11.53 -11.93
CA VAL A 63 2.42 -11.19 -10.96
C VAL A 63 1.06 -11.03 -11.62
N LYS A 64 0.01 -11.42 -10.90
CA LYS A 64 -1.38 -11.23 -11.31
C LYS A 64 -1.88 -9.89 -10.78
N VAL A 65 -1.66 -8.82 -11.54
CA VAL A 65 -2.01 -7.44 -11.16
C VAL A 65 -3.48 -7.30 -10.77
N ASP A 66 -4.39 -7.87 -11.56
CA ASP A 66 -5.84 -7.80 -11.32
C ASP A 66 -6.31 -8.57 -10.07
N ALA A 67 -5.43 -9.41 -9.50
CA ALA A 67 -5.69 -10.19 -8.30
C ALA A 67 -4.99 -9.63 -7.05
N ILE A 68 -4.36 -8.46 -7.15
CA ILE A 68 -3.77 -7.78 -5.99
C ILE A 68 -4.88 -7.42 -5.01
N THR A 69 -4.66 -7.73 -3.74
CA THR A 69 -5.58 -7.39 -2.65
C THR A 69 -4.87 -6.61 -1.55
N SER A 70 -5.62 -5.76 -0.85
CA SER A 70 -5.10 -4.98 0.27
C SER A 70 -6.08 -4.87 1.42
N GLU A 71 -5.54 -4.84 2.64
CA GLU A 71 -6.30 -4.66 3.89
C GLU A 71 -5.60 -3.62 4.76
N MET A 72 -6.30 -2.54 5.12
CA MET A 72 -5.86 -1.56 6.12
C MET A 72 -6.48 -1.89 7.47
N LYS A 73 -5.64 -2.21 8.47
CA LYS A 73 -6.10 -2.55 9.83
C LYS A 73 -5.08 -2.15 10.88
N ASN A 74 -5.52 -1.49 11.94
CA ASN A 74 -4.69 -1.08 13.09
C ASN A 74 -3.42 -0.30 12.67
N GLY A 75 -3.55 0.64 11.73
CA GLY A 75 -2.42 1.42 11.22
C GLY A 75 -1.42 0.63 10.37
N VAL A 76 -1.79 -0.56 9.90
CA VAL A 76 -0.95 -1.40 9.02
C VAL A 76 -1.71 -1.71 7.75
N LEU A 77 -1.14 -1.29 6.62
CA LEU A 77 -1.59 -1.69 5.30
C LEU A 77 -0.89 -3.00 4.90
N LYS A 78 -1.67 -4.05 4.72
CA LYS A 78 -1.21 -5.32 4.17
C LYS A 78 -1.56 -5.36 2.68
N VAL A 79 -0.62 -5.79 1.85
CA VAL A 79 -0.84 -6.00 0.42
C VAL A 79 -0.42 -7.42 0.07
N CYS A 80 -1.23 -8.12 -0.71
CA CYS A 80 -0.94 -9.44 -1.26
C CYS A 80 -0.87 -9.32 -2.77
N ILE A 81 0.26 -9.72 -3.35
CA ILE A 81 0.53 -9.65 -4.78
C ILE A 81 0.73 -11.08 -5.27
N PRO A 82 -0.31 -11.72 -5.85
CA PRO A 82 -0.21 -13.10 -6.28
C PRO A 82 0.78 -13.25 -7.44
N HIS A 83 1.52 -14.36 -7.43
CA HIS A 83 2.35 -14.76 -8.55
C HIS A 83 1.51 -15.36 -9.68
N THR A 84 2.02 -15.27 -10.89
CA THR A 84 1.48 -15.94 -12.08
C THR A 84 1.55 -17.46 -11.93
#